data_AF-A0A7Y5GKP6-F1
#
_entry.id   AF-A0A7Y5GKP6-F1
#
_cell.length_a   1.000
_cell.length_b   1.000
_cell.length_c   1.000
_cell.angle_alpha   90.00
_cell.angle_beta   90.00
_cell.angle_gamma   90.00
#
_symmetry.space_group_name_H-M   'P 1'
#
loop_
_entity.id
_entity.type
_entity.pdbx_description
1 polymer ?
#
loop_
_entity_poly.entity_id
_entity_poly.type
_entity_poly.pdbx_seq_one_letter_code
_entity_poly.pdbx_strand_id
1 'polypeptide(L)'
;MRKKPNLVSTGLSLVDKAWGGFYKGGTYILIGPRKSGRTLISLQYAMEGVKKKEVTLFFTAMRPKDLMIHASSIEFDLQAAMNQNLVIVVRVAPPVEMYDADNPDEFLVEYLNDIVTVVDQYHPDRLVFDELTPFVSFENLGLLQQTFLSTLEAIEEKNVTSLLVLSEPATSFAQTIVDSMAQYSTAIIYLQKKSEDNPQQGGRATITPNIGHTEGQYFSDYFIEPYHGVKFMFENDKAAETEQAQTAQQPAAPPQQQIYAPPSMSSKSSSKYKPLTNVDSTAPQMSFPNVYDLNEFTLILNNQIALFKSTGQGFALISMKLDPIAVSQNIINIPQLQNAVRLSTDKKDKICVVNDKILVLMGKGDEKSLGILVSKMKSNLPNSDPVYVTRVMQYLYAFTYEVSDNTENAETILSEILEDEHIG
;
A
#
# COMPACT_ATOMS: atom_id res chain seq x y z
N MET A 1 11.71 -45.68 15.18
CA MET A 1 12.60 -44.64 14.63
C MET A 1 12.00 -43.29 14.99
N ARG A 2 12.70 -42.42 15.75
CA ARG A 2 12.21 -41.05 16.00
C ARG A 2 12.36 -40.26 14.70
N LYS A 3 11.26 -40.06 13.97
CA LYS A 3 11.22 -39.21 12.76
C LYS A 3 11.46 -37.77 13.25
N LYS A 4 12.62 -37.19 12.91
CA LYS A 4 12.86 -35.75 13.16
C LYS A 4 11.89 -34.96 12.27
N PRO A 5 11.38 -33.81 12.75
CA PRO A 5 10.55 -32.94 11.92
C PRO A 5 11.33 -32.50 10.69
N ASN A 6 10.66 -32.42 9.55
CA ASN A 6 11.26 -31.91 8.32
C ASN A 6 11.24 -30.37 8.37
N LEU A 7 12.42 -29.75 8.26
CA LEU A 7 12.59 -28.31 8.42
C LEU A 7 13.03 -27.66 7.10
N VAL A 8 12.46 -26.51 6.80
CA VAL A 8 12.67 -25.67 5.61
C VAL A 8 13.44 -24.43 6.05
N SER A 9 14.55 -24.16 5.37
CA SER A 9 15.32 -22.94 5.60
C SER A 9 14.59 -21.74 5.02
N THR A 10 14.55 -20.68 5.80
CA THR A 10 13.76 -19.48 5.52
C THR A 10 14.59 -18.33 4.96
N GLY A 11 15.92 -18.37 5.12
CA GLY A 11 16.79 -17.24 4.80
C GLY A 11 16.73 -16.14 5.87
N LEU A 12 15.98 -16.36 6.96
CA LEU A 12 15.87 -15.46 8.10
C LEU A 12 16.65 -16.06 9.25
N SER A 13 17.74 -15.42 9.67
CA SER A 13 18.57 -15.97 10.75
C SER A 13 17.81 -16.08 12.09
N LEU A 14 16.82 -15.22 12.37
CA LEU A 14 15.91 -15.37 13.50
C LEU A 14 15.27 -16.77 13.52
N VAL A 15 14.79 -17.25 12.38
CA VAL A 15 14.13 -18.55 12.29
C VAL A 15 15.16 -19.66 12.15
N ASP A 16 16.09 -19.55 11.21
CA ASP A 16 16.98 -20.65 10.88
C ASP A 16 17.98 -20.96 12.00
N LYS A 17 18.47 -19.94 12.73
CA LYS A 17 19.43 -20.13 13.84
C LYS A 17 18.73 -20.29 15.20
N ALA A 18 17.74 -19.46 15.52
CA ALA A 18 17.13 -19.47 16.85
C ALA A 18 16.05 -20.55 16.98
N TRP A 19 15.23 -20.72 15.93
CA TRP A 19 14.12 -21.69 15.93
C TRP A 19 14.49 -23.05 15.29
N GLY A 20 15.43 -23.04 14.34
CA GLY A 20 15.87 -24.19 13.56
C GLY A 20 15.27 -24.29 12.15
N GLY A 21 14.46 -23.33 11.71
CA GLY A 21 13.76 -23.34 10.42
C GLY A 21 12.25 -23.63 10.56
N PHE A 22 11.51 -23.43 9.48
CA PHE A 22 10.08 -23.72 9.45
C PHE A 22 9.81 -25.21 9.29
N TYR A 23 8.83 -25.76 10.01
CA TYR A 23 8.25 -27.06 9.71
C TYR A 23 7.69 -27.10 8.27
N LYS A 24 8.07 -28.14 7.52
CA LYS A 24 7.52 -28.36 6.17
C LYS A 24 6.01 -28.56 6.24
N GLY A 25 5.27 -27.87 5.37
CA GLY A 25 3.80 -27.87 5.38
C GLY A 25 3.18 -27.01 6.49
N GLY A 26 3.96 -26.28 7.28
CA GLY A 26 3.43 -25.38 8.31
C GLY A 26 3.08 -24.00 7.78
N THR A 27 2.14 -23.34 8.45
CA THR A 27 1.70 -21.96 8.17
C THR A 27 2.26 -20.98 9.20
N TYR A 28 2.88 -19.90 8.73
CA TYR A 28 3.48 -18.86 9.57
C TYR A 28 2.88 -17.50 9.27
N ILE A 29 2.63 -16.69 10.31
CA ILE A 29 2.09 -15.35 10.15
C ILE A 29 3.16 -14.31 10.50
N LEU A 30 3.41 -13.36 9.62
CA LEU A 30 4.29 -12.21 9.83
C LEU A 30 3.46 -10.95 10.06
N ILE A 31 3.58 -10.35 11.24
CA ILE A 31 2.85 -9.15 11.65
C ILE A 31 3.84 -8.01 11.92
N GLY A 32 3.49 -6.79 11.55
CA GLY A 32 4.24 -5.62 11.98
C GLY A 32 3.74 -4.30 11.38
N PRO A 33 4.25 -3.16 11.88
CA PRO A 33 3.87 -1.84 11.40
C PRO A 33 4.29 -1.62 9.94
N ARG A 34 3.76 -0.56 9.34
CA ARG A 34 4.25 -0.08 8.03
C ARG A 34 5.74 0.23 8.11
N LYS A 35 6.47 -0.12 7.05
CA LYS A 35 7.93 0.08 6.91
C LYS A 35 8.80 -0.70 7.92
N SER A 36 8.30 -1.79 8.52
CA SER A 36 9.12 -2.69 9.36
C SER A 36 9.94 -3.72 8.57
N GLY A 37 9.79 -3.78 7.24
CA GLY A 37 10.51 -4.74 6.39
C GLY A 37 9.75 -6.01 6.05
N ARG A 38 8.43 -6.08 6.30
CA ARG A 38 7.58 -7.25 6.00
C ARG A 38 7.77 -7.78 4.57
N THR A 39 7.65 -6.93 3.56
CA THR A 39 7.86 -7.32 2.15
C THR A 39 9.29 -7.76 1.84
N LEU A 40 10.29 -7.17 2.50
CA LEU A 40 11.67 -7.61 2.35
C LEU A 40 11.87 -9.02 2.94
N ILE A 41 11.25 -9.32 4.09
CA ILE A 41 11.24 -10.67 4.67
C ILE A 41 10.56 -11.67 3.73
N SER A 42 9.40 -11.31 3.18
CA SER A 42 8.68 -12.12 2.18
C SER A 42 9.55 -12.47 0.97
N LEU A 43 10.25 -11.47 0.42
CA LEU A 43 11.15 -11.65 -0.72
C LEU A 43 12.42 -12.44 -0.35
N GLN A 44 12.98 -12.25 0.86
CA GLN A 44 14.08 -13.08 1.35
C GLN A 44 13.69 -14.56 1.48
N TYR A 45 12.46 -14.82 1.93
CA TYR A 45 11.93 -16.17 2.03
C TYR A 45 11.75 -16.83 0.65
N ALA A 46 11.24 -16.09 -0.33
CA ALA A 46 11.16 -16.54 -1.72
C ALA A 46 12.56 -16.76 -2.33
N MET A 47 13.50 -15.83 -2.08
CA MET A 47 14.88 -15.92 -2.53
C MET A 47 15.58 -17.16 -1.97
N GLU A 48 15.34 -17.53 -0.71
CA GLU A 48 15.86 -18.77 -0.15
C GLU A 48 15.26 -20.01 -0.85
N GLY A 49 13.97 -19.97 -1.20
CA GLY A 49 13.34 -21.02 -2.02
C GLY A 49 14.03 -21.21 -3.37
N VAL A 50 14.31 -20.11 -4.07
CA VAL A 50 15.05 -20.12 -5.34
C VAL A 50 16.43 -20.77 -5.18
N LYS A 51 17.17 -20.44 -4.11
CA LYS A 51 18.48 -21.07 -3.81
C LYS A 51 18.37 -22.58 -3.57
N LYS A 52 17.24 -23.04 -3.02
CA LYS A 52 16.92 -24.47 -2.81
C LYS A 52 16.29 -25.14 -4.04
N LYS A 53 16.04 -24.40 -5.12
CA LYS A 53 15.30 -24.85 -6.31
C LYS A 53 13.86 -25.29 -6.00
N GLU A 54 13.26 -24.63 -5.02
CA GLU A 54 11.88 -24.81 -4.60
C GLU A 54 11.00 -23.76 -5.30
N VAL A 55 9.81 -24.17 -5.73
CA VAL A 55 8.86 -23.26 -6.40
C VAL A 55 8.12 -22.43 -5.35
N THR A 56 8.15 -21.12 -5.48
CA THR A 56 7.42 -20.18 -4.61
C THR A 56 6.27 -19.53 -5.34
N LEU A 57 5.06 -19.70 -4.83
CA LEU A 57 3.89 -18.95 -5.25
C LEU A 57 3.77 -17.68 -4.39
N PHE A 58 3.80 -16.51 -5.02
CA PHE A 58 3.87 -15.22 -4.34
C PHE A 58 2.64 -14.36 -4.71
N PHE A 59 1.67 -14.29 -3.81
CA PHE A 59 0.49 -13.43 -3.95
C PHE A 59 0.80 -12.03 -3.45
N THR A 60 0.45 -11.00 -4.24
CA THR A 60 0.58 -9.61 -3.79
C THR A 60 -0.36 -8.66 -4.50
N ALA A 61 -0.78 -7.60 -3.81
CA ALA A 61 -1.50 -6.49 -4.43
C ALA A 61 -0.57 -5.46 -5.09
N MET A 62 0.74 -5.57 -4.85
CA MET A 62 1.74 -4.62 -5.31
C MET A 62 1.84 -4.57 -6.83
N ARG A 63 2.14 -3.38 -7.38
CA ARG A 63 2.42 -3.26 -8.82
C ARG A 63 3.73 -4.01 -9.14
N PRO A 64 3.83 -4.69 -10.30
CA PRO A 64 5.02 -5.47 -10.64
C PRO A 64 6.32 -4.65 -10.54
N LYS A 65 6.32 -3.41 -11.02
CA LYS A 65 7.47 -2.50 -10.93
C LYS A 65 7.94 -2.26 -9.49
N ASP A 66 7.00 -2.07 -8.55
CA ASP A 66 7.34 -1.78 -7.16
C ASP A 66 7.92 -3.03 -6.47
N LEU A 67 7.34 -4.21 -6.75
CA LEU A 67 7.86 -5.48 -6.24
C LEU A 67 9.27 -5.76 -6.74
N MET A 68 9.52 -5.50 -8.04
CA MET A 68 10.85 -5.63 -8.65
C MET A 68 11.89 -4.70 -8.00
N ILE A 69 11.50 -3.47 -7.63
CA ILE A 69 12.37 -2.53 -6.91
C ILE A 69 12.71 -3.08 -5.52
N HIS A 70 11.72 -3.59 -4.78
CA HIS A 70 11.97 -4.21 -3.48
C HIS A 70 12.91 -5.43 -3.58
N ALA A 71 12.70 -6.30 -4.56
CA ALA A 71 13.58 -7.45 -4.78
C ALA A 71 15.02 -7.01 -5.11
N SER A 72 15.17 -6.03 -6.02
CA SER A 72 16.48 -5.48 -6.39
C SER A 72 17.20 -4.82 -5.21
N SER A 73 16.46 -4.23 -4.27
CA SER A 73 17.05 -3.62 -3.06
C SER A 73 17.67 -4.59 -2.08
N ILE A 74 17.50 -5.90 -2.29
CA ILE A 74 18.08 -6.99 -1.50
C ILE A 74 18.87 -7.98 -2.38
N GLU A 75 19.31 -7.52 -3.55
CA GLU A 75 20.06 -8.31 -4.55
C GLU A 75 19.31 -9.57 -5.02
N PHE A 76 17.98 -9.56 -4.95
CA PHE A 76 17.16 -10.65 -5.46
C PHE A 76 16.74 -10.36 -6.91
N ASP A 77 17.33 -11.09 -7.87
CA ASP A 77 16.90 -11.07 -9.28
C ASP A 77 15.59 -11.87 -9.45
N LEU A 78 14.49 -11.22 -9.07
CA LEU A 78 13.15 -11.79 -9.15
C LEU A 78 12.75 -12.11 -10.60
N GLN A 79 13.21 -11.32 -11.59
CA GLN A 79 12.88 -11.57 -12.99
C GLN A 79 13.51 -12.87 -13.47
N ALA A 80 14.78 -13.12 -13.15
CA ALA A 80 15.44 -14.38 -13.47
C ALA A 80 14.75 -15.57 -12.80
N ALA A 81 14.31 -15.41 -11.55
CA ALA A 81 13.58 -16.45 -10.82
C ALA A 81 12.21 -16.75 -11.46
N MET A 82 11.49 -15.72 -11.91
CA MET A 82 10.23 -15.87 -12.65
C MET A 82 10.45 -16.54 -14.01
N ASN A 83 11.47 -16.15 -14.76
CA ASN A 83 11.81 -16.76 -16.05
C ASN A 83 12.17 -18.25 -15.92
N GLN A 84 12.67 -18.66 -14.75
CA GLN A 84 12.98 -20.06 -14.42
C GLN A 84 11.78 -20.83 -13.83
N ASN A 85 10.61 -20.20 -13.71
CA ASN A 85 9.42 -20.73 -13.03
C ASN A 85 9.68 -21.15 -11.56
N LEU A 86 10.69 -20.59 -10.92
CA LEU A 86 10.97 -20.81 -9.49
C LEU A 86 10.17 -19.84 -8.60
N VAL A 87 9.74 -18.71 -9.15
CA VAL A 87 8.79 -17.81 -8.48
C VAL A 87 7.64 -17.48 -9.43
N ILE A 88 6.41 -17.72 -8.98
CA ILE A 88 5.20 -17.39 -9.71
C ILE A 88 4.52 -16.26 -8.94
N VAL A 89 4.54 -15.06 -9.52
CA VAL A 89 3.91 -13.88 -8.89
C VAL A 89 2.47 -13.78 -9.38
N VAL A 90 1.52 -13.84 -8.45
CA VAL A 90 0.10 -13.65 -8.72
C VAL A 90 -0.32 -12.32 -8.15
N ARG A 91 -0.65 -11.38 -9.04
CA ARG A 91 -1.14 -10.08 -8.60
C ARG A 91 -2.62 -10.16 -8.27
N VAL A 92 -2.98 -9.77 -7.05
CA VAL A 92 -4.33 -9.85 -6.53
C VAL A 92 -4.89 -8.48 -6.22
N ALA A 93 -6.09 -8.18 -6.71
CA ALA A 93 -6.75 -6.92 -6.36
C ALA A 93 -7.32 -7.05 -4.94
N PRO A 94 -7.04 -6.11 -4.03
CA PRO A 94 -7.68 -6.14 -2.73
C PRO A 94 -9.19 -5.92 -2.87
N PRO A 95 -10.02 -6.53 -2.00
CA PRO A 95 -11.48 -6.52 -2.09
C PRO A 95 -12.09 -5.17 -1.62
N VAL A 96 -11.50 -4.04 -2.04
CA VAL A 96 -11.84 -2.68 -1.58
C VAL A 96 -13.23 -2.22 -2.08
N GLU A 97 -13.77 -2.87 -3.10
CA GLU A 97 -15.09 -2.56 -3.68
C GLU A 97 -16.24 -3.36 -3.04
N MET A 98 -15.97 -4.19 -2.02
CA MET A 98 -16.96 -5.12 -1.45
C MET A 98 -17.89 -4.51 -0.39
N TYR A 99 -17.65 -3.26 0.05
CA TYR A 99 -18.47 -2.62 1.10
C TYR A 99 -19.91 -2.27 0.68
N ASP A 100 -20.22 -2.34 -0.63
CA ASP A 100 -21.58 -2.13 -1.18
C ASP A 100 -22.26 -3.46 -1.60
N ALA A 101 -21.64 -4.62 -1.33
CA ALA A 101 -22.23 -5.92 -1.60
C ALA A 101 -23.18 -6.32 -0.45
N ASP A 102 -24.30 -6.98 -0.77
CA ASP A 102 -25.26 -7.47 0.23
C ASP A 102 -24.63 -8.50 1.19
N ASN A 103 -23.52 -9.13 0.80
CA ASN A 103 -22.81 -10.15 1.59
C ASN A 103 -21.29 -10.14 1.31
N PRO A 104 -20.52 -9.19 1.89
CA PRO A 104 -19.07 -9.07 1.63
C PRO A 104 -18.27 -10.31 2.04
N ASP A 105 -18.71 -11.03 3.07
CA ASP A 105 -18.03 -12.21 3.57
C ASP A 105 -18.03 -13.36 2.57
N GLU A 106 -19.10 -13.54 1.78
CA GLU A 106 -19.21 -14.61 0.78
C GLU A 106 -18.15 -14.48 -0.32
N PHE A 107 -17.86 -13.25 -0.76
CA PHE A 107 -16.77 -12.97 -1.70
C PHE A 107 -15.40 -13.28 -1.09
N LEU A 108 -15.19 -12.98 0.19
CA LEU A 108 -13.94 -13.34 0.86
C LEU A 108 -13.78 -14.85 1.00
N VAL A 109 -14.89 -15.59 1.15
CA VAL A 109 -14.89 -17.06 1.11
C VAL A 109 -14.45 -17.59 -0.26
N GLU A 110 -15.08 -17.11 -1.33
CA GLU A 110 -14.70 -17.49 -2.70
C GLU A 110 -13.23 -17.18 -2.97
N TYR A 111 -12.77 -16.00 -2.56
CA TYR A 111 -11.39 -15.58 -2.75
C TYR A 111 -10.38 -16.51 -2.03
N LEU A 112 -10.65 -16.88 -0.77
CA LEU A 112 -9.78 -17.81 -0.04
C LEU A 112 -9.77 -19.20 -0.70
N ASN A 113 -10.90 -19.65 -1.25
CA ASN A 113 -10.98 -20.91 -2.01
C ASN A 113 -10.20 -20.84 -3.34
N ASP A 114 -10.20 -19.68 -4.01
CA ASP A 114 -9.44 -19.49 -5.25
C ASP A 114 -7.93 -19.63 -5.02
N ILE A 115 -7.41 -19.23 -3.85
CA ILE A 115 -6.01 -19.47 -3.47
C ILE A 115 -5.68 -20.96 -3.54
N VAL A 116 -6.57 -21.81 -3.01
CA VAL A 116 -6.39 -23.27 -3.02
C VAL A 116 -6.33 -23.80 -4.46
N THR A 117 -7.18 -23.28 -5.34
CA THR A 117 -7.19 -23.62 -6.77
C THR A 117 -5.88 -23.26 -7.47
N VAL A 118 -5.32 -22.08 -7.17
CA VAL A 118 -4.02 -21.67 -7.74
C VAL A 118 -2.87 -22.52 -7.18
N VAL A 119 -2.91 -22.85 -5.89
CA VAL A 119 -1.95 -23.80 -5.28
C VAL A 119 -2.02 -25.17 -5.95
N ASP A 120 -3.22 -25.65 -6.28
CA ASP A 120 -3.40 -26.91 -7.03
C ASP A 120 -2.86 -26.84 -8.45
N GLN A 121 -3.02 -25.70 -9.13
CA GLN A 121 -2.52 -25.54 -10.48
C GLN A 121 -0.99 -25.58 -10.55
N TYR A 122 -0.30 -24.97 -9.59
CA TYR A 122 1.14 -24.76 -9.66
C TYR A 122 1.98 -25.68 -8.76
N HIS A 123 1.35 -26.40 -7.82
CA HIS A 123 2.00 -27.30 -6.87
C HIS A 123 3.30 -26.73 -6.24
N PRO A 124 3.25 -25.53 -5.62
CA PRO A 124 4.44 -24.89 -5.08
C PRO A 124 4.96 -25.60 -3.82
N ASP A 125 6.25 -25.46 -3.54
CA ASP A 125 6.84 -25.85 -2.25
C ASP A 125 6.59 -24.78 -1.17
N ARG A 126 6.55 -23.51 -1.59
CA ARG A 126 6.40 -22.34 -0.72
C ARG A 126 5.26 -21.46 -1.17
N LEU A 127 4.53 -20.90 -0.21
CA LEU A 127 3.53 -19.87 -0.47
C LEU A 127 3.87 -18.62 0.32
N VAL A 128 3.73 -17.47 -0.34
CA VAL A 128 3.79 -16.15 0.29
C VAL A 128 2.54 -15.37 -0.06
N PHE A 129 1.92 -14.74 0.93
CA PHE A 129 0.82 -13.82 0.70
C PHE A 129 1.14 -12.45 1.34
N ASP A 130 1.47 -11.46 0.52
CA ASP A 130 1.88 -10.12 0.95
C ASP A 130 1.05 -8.99 0.28
N GLU A 131 0.05 -8.39 0.92
CA GLU A 131 -0.42 -8.58 2.30
C GLU A 131 -1.84 -9.16 2.35
N LEU A 132 -2.09 -10.05 3.32
CA LEU A 132 -3.34 -10.79 3.46
C LEU A 132 -4.45 -9.98 4.18
N THR A 133 -4.09 -8.93 4.92
CA THR A 133 -5.03 -8.15 5.76
C THR A 133 -6.33 -7.72 5.05
N PRO A 134 -6.31 -7.24 3.80
CA PRO A 134 -7.54 -6.86 3.10
C PRO A 134 -8.50 -8.04 2.85
N PHE A 135 -7.99 -9.27 2.77
CA PHE A 135 -8.73 -10.47 2.39
C PHE A 135 -9.30 -11.25 3.57
N VAL A 136 -9.05 -10.79 4.79
CA VAL A 136 -9.51 -11.42 6.05
C VAL A 136 -10.36 -10.48 6.88
N SER A 137 -10.83 -9.39 6.27
CA SER A 137 -11.69 -8.38 6.91
C SER A 137 -13.16 -8.80 6.92
N PHE A 138 -13.46 -9.98 7.48
CA PHE A 138 -14.81 -10.51 7.59
C PHE A 138 -15.61 -9.78 8.66
N GLU A 139 -16.92 -9.65 8.45
CA GLU A 139 -17.87 -9.21 9.48
C GLU A 139 -18.20 -10.36 10.45
N ASN A 140 -18.39 -11.57 9.92
CA ASN A 140 -18.64 -12.78 10.69
C ASN A 140 -17.35 -13.53 11.02
N LEU A 141 -16.87 -13.37 12.26
CA LEU A 141 -15.67 -14.04 12.75
C LEU A 141 -15.75 -15.58 12.73
N GLY A 142 -16.94 -16.16 12.90
CA GLY A 142 -17.10 -17.62 12.84
C GLY A 142 -16.90 -18.16 11.43
N LEU A 143 -17.42 -17.44 10.43
CA LEU A 143 -17.22 -17.77 9.02
C LEU A 143 -15.76 -17.58 8.60
N LEU A 144 -15.10 -16.51 9.07
CA LEU A 144 -13.66 -16.33 8.89
C LEU A 144 -12.87 -17.52 9.43
N GLN A 145 -13.11 -17.90 10.69
CA GLN A 145 -12.38 -18.99 11.34
C GLN A 145 -12.54 -20.31 10.56
N GLN A 146 -13.77 -20.65 10.20
CA GLN A 146 -14.06 -21.87 9.44
C GLN A 146 -13.38 -21.85 8.06
N THR A 147 -13.52 -20.75 7.31
CA THR A 147 -13.00 -20.63 5.95
C THR A 147 -11.48 -20.60 5.95
N PHE A 148 -10.88 -19.82 6.84
CA PHE A 148 -9.43 -19.72 6.96
C PHE A 148 -8.82 -21.06 7.35
N LEU A 149 -9.39 -21.76 8.35
CA LEU A 149 -8.94 -23.09 8.75
C LEU A 149 -9.02 -24.08 7.58
N SER A 150 -10.16 -24.15 6.88
CA SER A 150 -10.33 -25.05 5.74
C SER A 150 -9.33 -24.74 4.61
N THR A 151 -9.03 -23.45 4.38
CA THR A 151 -8.04 -23.02 3.38
C THR A 151 -6.64 -23.45 3.78
N LEU A 152 -6.26 -23.28 5.06
CA LEU A 152 -4.97 -23.72 5.58
C LEU A 152 -4.83 -25.24 5.46
N GLU A 153 -5.80 -26.02 5.95
CA GLU A 153 -5.77 -27.49 5.87
C GLU A 153 -5.55 -27.97 4.43
N ALA A 154 -6.27 -27.38 3.46
CA ALA A 154 -6.11 -27.73 2.04
C ALA A 154 -4.72 -27.40 1.46
N ILE A 155 -4.05 -26.35 1.96
CA ILE A 155 -2.67 -25.99 1.57
C ILE A 155 -1.66 -26.90 2.27
N GLU A 156 -1.87 -27.19 3.56
CA GLU A 156 -0.99 -28.03 4.37
C GLU A 156 -1.01 -29.49 3.92
N GLU A 157 -2.16 -30.02 3.48
CA GLU A 157 -2.28 -31.35 2.86
C GLU A 157 -1.37 -31.53 1.64
N LYS A 158 -1.10 -30.43 0.93
CA LYS A 158 -0.20 -30.39 -0.25
C LYS A 158 1.28 -30.22 0.15
N ASN A 159 1.59 -30.21 1.45
CA ASN A 159 2.91 -30.02 2.02
C ASN A 159 3.58 -28.68 1.64
N VAL A 160 2.77 -27.64 1.39
CA VAL A 160 3.25 -26.29 1.06
C VAL A 160 3.56 -25.51 2.35
N THR A 161 4.75 -24.94 2.47
CA THR A 161 5.10 -24.09 3.62
C THR A 161 4.75 -22.64 3.36
N SER A 162 3.84 -22.09 4.18
CA SER A 162 3.17 -20.81 3.92
C SER A 162 3.68 -19.69 4.84
N LEU A 163 3.92 -18.50 4.28
CA LEU A 163 4.19 -17.27 5.01
C LEU A 163 3.12 -16.22 4.65
N LEU A 164 2.27 -15.89 5.61
CA LEU A 164 1.15 -14.96 5.45
C LEU A 164 1.47 -13.64 6.14
N VAL A 165 1.40 -12.52 5.41
CA VAL A 165 1.76 -11.20 5.94
C VAL A 165 0.52 -10.42 6.34
N LEU A 166 0.51 -9.92 7.57
CA LEU A 166 -0.54 -9.06 8.09
C LEU A 166 0.04 -7.70 8.53
N SER A 167 -0.75 -6.64 8.36
CA SER A 167 -0.49 -5.34 8.94
C SER A 167 -0.77 -5.36 10.44
N GLU A 168 -0.01 -4.55 11.20
CA GLU A 168 -0.31 -4.32 12.61
C GLU A 168 -1.75 -3.80 12.76
N PRO A 169 -2.58 -4.46 13.59
CA PRO A 169 -3.98 -4.08 13.76
C PRO A 169 -4.09 -2.70 14.42
N ALA A 170 -4.84 -1.81 13.78
CA ALA A 170 -5.05 -0.44 14.26
C ALA A 170 -6.31 -0.29 15.14
N THR A 171 -7.18 -1.31 15.17
CA THR A 171 -8.45 -1.31 15.92
C THR A 171 -8.61 -2.61 16.71
N SER A 172 -9.45 -2.60 17.74
CA SER A 172 -9.76 -3.80 18.52
C SER A 172 -10.38 -4.90 17.67
N PHE A 173 -11.24 -4.53 16.71
CA PHE A 173 -11.84 -5.50 15.79
C PHE A 173 -10.79 -6.16 14.87
N ALA A 174 -9.87 -5.36 14.31
CA ALA A 174 -8.77 -5.89 13.53
C ALA A 174 -7.86 -6.79 14.36
N GLN A 175 -7.65 -6.47 15.64
CA GLN A 175 -6.92 -7.34 16.57
C GLN A 175 -7.64 -8.68 16.75
N THR A 176 -8.96 -8.68 16.92
CA THR A 176 -9.75 -9.93 17.06
C THR A 176 -9.67 -10.82 15.81
N ILE A 177 -9.66 -10.22 14.61
CA ILE A 177 -9.45 -10.94 13.34
C ILE A 177 -8.08 -11.61 13.34
N VAL A 178 -7.02 -10.84 13.64
CA VAL A 178 -5.65 -11.34 13.67
C VAL A 178 -5.52 -12.46 14.70
N ASP A 179 -6.04 -12.29 15.91
CA ASP A 179 -6.00 -13.30 16.97
C ASP A 179 -6.75 -14.59 16.57
N SER A 180 -7.91 -14.44 15.92
CA SER A 180 -8.73 -15.55 15.43
C SER A 180 -8.01 -16.39 14.36
N MET A 181 -7.13 -15.79 13.56
CA MET A 181 -6.31 -16.51 12.58
C MET A 181 -5.03 -17.05 13.21
N ALA A 182 -4.41 -16.26 14.10
CA ALA A 182 -3.14 -16.54 14.72
C ALA A 182 -3.14 -17.89 15.45
N GLN A 183 -4.24 -18.26 16.10
CA GLN A 183 -4.39 -19.55 16.79
C GLN A 183 -4.24 -20.79 15.89
N TYR A 184 -4.51 -20.67 14.58
CA TYR A 184 -4.38 -21.77 13.62
C TYR A 184 -3.01 -21.82 12.93
N SER A 185 -2.18 -20.78 13.11
CA SER A 185 -0.83 -20.77 12.57
C SER A 185 0.12 -21.64 13.40
N THR A 186 1.16 -22.16 12.78
CA THR A 186 2.25 -22.89 13.45
C THR A 186 3.06 -21.98 14.38
N ALA A 187 3.37 -20.77 13.91
CA ALA A 187 4.01 -19.72 14.71
C ALA A 187 3.76 -18.33 14.11
N ILE A 188 3.90 -17.33 14.97
CA ILE A 188 3.72 -15.91 14.64
C ILE A 188 5.06 -15.20 14.77
N ILE A 189 5.45 -14.46 13.74
CA ILE A 189 6.61 -13.57 13.75
C ILE A 189 6.08 -12.14 13.85
N TYR A 190 6.46 -11.42 14.90
CA TYR A 190 6.03 -10.06 15.15
C TYR A 190 7.23 -9.11 15.08
N LEU A 191 7.13 -8.09 14.23
CA LEU A 191 8.13 -7.02 14.09
C LEU A 191 7.69 -5.78 14.85
N GLN A 192 8.51 -5.34 15.80
CA GLN A 192 8.40 -4.05 16.48
C GLN A 192 9.42 -3.09 15.90
N LYS A 193 9.09 -1.80 15.79
CA LYS A 193 10.07 -0.74 15.49
C LYS A 193 10.61 -0.14 16.78
N LYS A 194 11.91 0.13 16.84
CA LYS A 194 12.46 1.03 17.88
C LYS A 194 12.10 2.49 17.51
N SER A 195 11.97 3.37 18.51
CA SER A 195 11.51 4.77 18.39
C SER A 195 12.06 5.51 17.16
N GLU A 196 11.29 6.45 16.61
CA GLU A 196 11.61 7.23 15.39
C GLU A 196 12.90 8.06 15.50
N ASP A 197 13.41 8.30 16.72
CA ASP A 197 14.62 9.10 16.97
C ASP A 197 15.95 8.34 16.79
N ASN A 198 15.92 7.05 16.43
CA ASN A 198 17.14 6.24 16.28
C ASN A 198 17.58 6.18 14.81
N PRO A 199 18.82 6.60 14.45
CA PRO A 199 19.30 6.60 13.06
C PRO A 199 19.40 5.20 12.42
N GLN A 200 19.40 4.12 13.22
CA GLN A 200 19.30 2.75 12.71
C GLN A 200 17.84 2.36 12.46
N GLN A 201 17.47 2.22 11.18
CA GLN A 201 16.18 1.71 10.76
C GLN A 201 16.07 0.22 11.13
N GLY A 202 15.31 -0.08 12.18
CA GLY A 202 15.19 -1.44 12.69
C GLY A 202 14.28 -1.55 13.91
N GLY A 203 14.36 -2.69 14.59
CA GLY A 203 13.67 -2.89 15.85
C GLY A 203 13.84 -4.29 16.38
N ARG A 204 12.79 -4.85 17.00
CA ARG A 204 12.83 -6.17 17.62
C ARG A 204 11.88 -7.10 16.88
N ALA A 205 12.38 -8.26 16.48
CA ALA A 205 11.58 -9.31 15.90
C ALA A 205 11.45 -10.44 16.92
N THR A 206 10.23 -10.93 17.11
CA THR A 206 9.90 -12.01 18.04
C THR A 206 9.14 -13.09 17.30
N ILE A 207 9.55 -14.35 17.45
CA ILE A 207 8.79 -15.51 16.99
C ILE A 207 8.17 -16.24 18.19
N THR A 208 6.86 -16.46 18.10
CA THR A 208 6.04 -17.10 19.13
C THR A 208 5.42 -18.38 18.57
N PRO A 209 5.70 -19.56 19.14
CA PRO A 209 5.12 -20.84 18.73
C PRO A 209 3.70 -21.04 19.21
N ASN A 210 2.90 -21.67 18.35
CA ASN A 210 1.69 -22.38 18.76
C ASN A 210 1.88 -23.90 18.71
N ILE A 211 2.73 -24.40 17.80
CA ILE A 211 2.93 -25.84 17.58
C ILE A 211 4.42 -26.20 17.65
N GLY A 212 4.72 -27.38 18.22
CA GLY A 212 6.04 -27.99 18.26
C GLY A 212 6.90 -27.48 19.41
N HIS A 213 7.21 -26.19 19.43
CA HIS A 213 8.00 -25.57 20.49
C HIS A 213 7.06 -25.10 21.59
N THR A 214 6.61 -25.99 22.47
CA THR A 214 5.47 -25.72 23.36
C THR A 214 5.71 -24.62 24.40
N GLU A 215 6.94 -24.17 24.63
CA GLU A 215 7.27 -23.02 25.50
C GLU A 215 8.50 -22.23 24.99
N GLY A 216 8.39 -20.90 24.95
CA GLY A 216 9.50 -19.97 24.66
C GLY A 216 9.24 -19.02 23.49
N GLN A 217 9.55 -17.73 23.68
CA GLN A 217 9.65 -16.75 22.59
C GLN A 217 11.13 -16.59 22.21
N TYR A 218 11.43 -16.67 20.92
CA TYR A 218 12.75 -16.31 20.42
C TYR A 218 12.68 -14.90 19.87
N PHE A 219 13.67 -14.08 20.18
CA PHE A 219 13.72 -12.72 19.69
C PHE A 219 15.13 -12.35 19.30
N SER A 220 15.22 -11.41 18.36
CA SER A 220 16.47 -10.78 17.98
C SER A 220 16.17 -9.34 17.57
N ASP A 221 17.12 -8.45 17.84
CA ASP A 221 17.11 -7.14 17.23
C ASP A 221 17.42 -7.28 15.74
N TYR A 222 16.69 -6.55 14.91
CA TYR A 222 16.90 -6.52 13.46
C TYR A 222 17.10 -5.10 12.96
N PHE A 223 17.76 -4.99 11.83
CA PHE A 223 17.88 -3.75 11.07
C PHE A 223 17.74 -4.03 9.58
N ILE A 224 17.40 -2.98 8.84
CA ILE A 224 17.29 -3.05 7.38
C ILE A 224 18.60 -2.51 6.81
N GLU A 225 19.32 -3.36 6.10
CA GLU A 225 20.59 -3.04 5.46
C GLU A 225 20.40 -2.93 3.95
N PRO A 226 20.83 -1.81 3.32
CA PRO A 226 20.79 -1.68 1.87
C PRO A 226 21.47 -2.85 1.16
N TYR A 227 20.85 -3.37 0.10
CA TYR A 227 21.33 -4.51 -0.70
C TYR A 227 21.33 -5.86 0.01
N HIS A 228 21.02 -5.90 1.31
CA HIS A 228 21.07 -7.13 2.11
C HIS A 228 19.76 -7.47 2.80
N GLY A 229 18.80 -6.53 2.83
CA GLY A 229 17.47 -6.74 3.38
C GLY A 229 17.42 -6.69 4.90
N VAL A 230 16.66 -7.61 5.50
CA VAL A 230 16.47 -7.66 6.96
C VAL A 230 17.51 -8.59 7.58
N LYS A 231 18.40 -8.00 8.40
CA LYS A 231 19.44 -8.71 9.17
C LYS A 231 19.05 -8.79 10.63
N PHE A 232 19.31 -9.94 11.25
CA PHE A 232 19.08 -10.17 12.68
C PHE A 232 20.41 -10.33 13.41
N MET A 233 20.53 -9.69 14.57
CA MET A 233 21.73 -9.71 15.40
C MET A 233 21.78 -10.96 16.29
N PHE A 234 22.89 -11.68 16.26
CA PHE A 234 23.18 -12.76 17.20
C PHE A 234 24.51 -12.50 17.91
N GLU A 235 24.64 -12.91 19.17
CA GLU A 235 25.85 -12.65 19.97
C GLU A 235 27.14 -13.20 19.35
N ASN A 236 27.04 -14.20 18.48
CA ASN A 236 28.17 -14.76 17.73
C ASN A 236 28.71 -13.84 16.62
N ASP A 237 27.94 -12.85 16.15
CA ASP A 237 28.37 -11.94 15.09
C ASP A 237 29.25 -10.79 15.65
N LYS A 238 29.22 -10.53 16.97
CA LYS A 238 30.12 -9.56 17.64
C LYS A 238 31.59 -9.99 17.62
N ALA A 239 31.88 -11.29 17.51
CA ALA A 239 33.25 -11.79 17.46
C ALA A 239 33.94 -11.48 16.12
N ALA A 240 33.19 -11.42 15.02
CA ALA A 240 33.74 -11.14 13.68
C ALA A 240 34.06 -9.66 13.46
N GLU A 241 33.35 -8.74 14.12
CA GLU A 241 33.62 -7.29 14.04
C GLU A 241 34.81 -6.85 14.92
N THR A 242 35.28 -7.70 15.84
CA THR A 242 36.38 -7.35 16.74
C THR A 242 37.76 -7.48 16.08
N GLU A 243 37.89 -8.21 14.96
CA GLU A 243 39.16 -8.37 14.24
C GLU A 243 39.43 -7.28 13.19
N GLN A 244 38.41 -6.53 12.74
CA GLN A 244 38.61 -5.44 11.76
C GLN A 244 38.71 -4.03 12.38
N ALA A 245 38.44 -3.89 13.69
CA ALA A 245 38.49 -2.60 14.38
C ALA A 245 39.84 -2.29 15.08
N GLN A 246 40.88 -3.12 14.92
CA GLN A 246 42.17 -2.97 15.64
C GLN A 246 43.27 -2.19 14.90
N THR A 247 42.96 -1.51 13.80
CA THR A 247 43.91 -0.57 13.17
C THR A 247 43.33 0.84 13.04
N ALA A 248 43.13 1.50 14.19
CA ALA A 248 43.24 2.96 14.32
C ALA A 248 43.09 3.41 15.80
N GLN A 249 44.18 3.32 16.56
CA GLN A 249 44.45 4.13 17.75
C GLN A 249 45.69 4.99 17.37
N GLN A 250 45.89 6.27 17.70
CA GLN A 250 45.38 7.16 18.76
C GLN A 250 46.05 8.57 18.57
N PRO A 251 46.06 9.55 19.51
CA PRO A 251 45.22 10.77 19.53
C PRO A 251 46.02 12.10 19.52
N ALA A 252 45.33 13.27 19.50
CA ALA A 252 45.87 14.52 20.09
C ALA A 252 44.80 15.61 20.28
N ALA A 253 44.83 16.27 21.44
CA ALA A 253 44.18 17.56 21.79
C ALA A 253 45.04 18.23 22.88
N PRO A 254 44.87 19.52 23.25
CA PRO A 254 44.56 20.77 22.53
C PRO A 254 45.57 21.90 22.88
N PRO A 255 45.33 23.21 22.58
CA PRO A 255 44.85 24.12 23.63
C PRO A 255 43.89 25.28 23.21
N GLN A 256 43.41 26.00 24.23
CA GLN A 256 42.26 26.93 24.37
C GLN A 256 42.50 28.39 23.90
N GLN A 257 41.42 29.18 23.67
CA GLN A 257 41.05 30.38 24.48
C GLN A 257 39.73 31.09 24.05
N GLN A 258 39.16 31.81 25.02
CA GLN A 258 37.80 32.40 25.19
C GLN A 258 37.51 33.61 24.25
N ILE A 259 36.26 34.14 24.14
CA ILE A 259 35.74 35.21 25.03
C ILE A 259 34.30 35.70 24.62
N TYR A 260 33.50 36.04 25.66
CA TYR A 260 32.28 36.89 25.81
C TYR A 260 30.87 36.47 25.32
N ALA A 261 29.98 36.33 26.32
CA ALA A 261 28.54 36.68 26.31
C ALA A 261 28.34 37.92 27.23
N PRO A 262 27.23 38.71 27.19
CA PRO A 262 26.00 38.35 27.95
C PRO A 262 24.69 39.05 27.39
N PRO A 263 23.58 39.20 28.15
CA PRO A 263 22.54 38.21 28.41
C PRO A 263 21.12 38.70 28.02
N SER A 264 20.14 37.81 27.87
CA SER A 264 18.73 38.20 28.09
C SER A 264 17.85 37.05 28.58
N MET A 265 17.59 37.13 29.88
CA MET A 265 16.37 36.80 30.62
C MET A 265 15.50 35.61 30.19
N SER A 266 15.42 34.70 31.15
CA SER A 266 14.41 33.68 31.37
C SER A 266 12.96 34.18 31.30
N SER A 267 12.12 33.41 30.63
CA SER A 267 10.82 33.03 31.19
C SER A 267 10.55 31.55 30.91
N LYS A 268 10.59 30.74 31.97
CA LYS A 268 10.07 29.38 31.96
C LYS A 268 8.55 29.48 31.82
N SER A 269 8.01 29.08 30.67
CA SER A 269 6.62 28.67 30.54
C SER A 269 6.62 27.21 30.12
N SER A 270 6.44 26.33 31.10
CA SER A 270 6.18 24.92 30.90
C SER A 270 4.74 24.73 30.45
N SER A 271 4.44 25.08 29.19
CA SER A 271 3.18 24.75 28.54
C SER A 271 3.43 23.69 27.46
N LYS A 272 2.62 22.63 27.46
CA LYS A 272 2.62 21.55 26.46
C LYS A 272 2.26 22.05 25.04
N TYR A 273 1.74 23.28 24.92
CA TYR A 273 1.28 23.87 23.67
C TYR A 273 2.26 24.95 23.18
N LYS A 274 2.69 24.86 21.92
CA LYS A 274 3.47 25.88 21.22
C LYS A 274 2.59 26.65 20.23
N PRO A 275 2.76 27.97 20.07
CA PRO A 275 2.04 28.74 19.06
C PRO A 275 2.43 28.29 17.63
N LEU A 276 1.45 28.19 16.74
CA LEU A 276 1.62 27.67 15.37
C LEU A 276 2.55 28.51 14.49
N THR A 277 2.81 29.77 14.86
CA THR A 277 3.82 30.63 14.22
C THR A 277 5.25 30.10 14.36
N ASN A 278 5.48 29.22 15.35
CA ASN A 278 6.78 28.63 15.65
C ASN A 278 6.87 27.16 15.17
N VAL A 279 5.93 26.75 14.31
CA VAL A 279 5.93 25.46 13.63
C VAL A 279 6.30 25.75 12.18
N ASP A 280 7.48 25.30 11.75
CA ASP A 280 7.87 25.36 10.35
C ASP A 280 6.90 24.48 9.55
N SER A 281 5.99 25.13 8.81
CA SER A 281 5.06 24.45 7.92
C SER A 281 5.76 24.14 6.60
N THR A 282 6.32 22.94 6.48
CA THR A 282 6.57 22.37 5.16
C THR A 282 5.21 21.89 4.65
N ALA A 283 4.48 22.73 3.91
CA ALA A 283 3.27 22.28 3.24
C ALA A 283 3.67 21.14 2.28
N PRO A 284 3.25 19.87 2.51
CA PRO A 284 3.46 18.85 1.51
C PRO A 284 2.71 19.29 0.25
N GLN A 285 3.35 19.19 -0.91
CA GLN A 285 2.66 19.33 -2.19
C GLN A 285 1.46 18.38 -2.17
N MET A 286 0.25 18.93 -2.17
CA MET A 286 -1.00 18.17 -2.15
C MET A 286 -1.13 17.40 -3.47
N SER A 287 -0.61 16.19 -3.50
CA SER A 287 -0.96 15.18 -4.50
C SER A 287 -2.29 14.57 -4.09
N PHE A 288 -3.34 14.80 -4.89
CA PHE A 288 -4.65 14.20 -4.67
C PHE A 288 -4.75 12.90 -5.47
N PRO A 289 -5.23 11.80 -4.88
CA PRO A 289 -5.18 10.47 -5.49
C PRO A 289 -6.07 10.28 -6.72
N ASN A 290 -6.99 11.22 -6.98
CA ASN A 290 -7.92 11.19 -8.11
C ASN A 290 -7.68 12.30 -9.14
N VAL A 291 -6.59 13.05 -9.01
CA VAL A 291 -6.18 14.08 -9.98
C VAL A 291 -4.99 13.56 -10.77
N TYR A 292 -5.12 13.55 -12.08
CA TYR A 292 -4.16 12.99 -13.03
C TYR A 292 -3.66 14.10 -13.97
N ASP A 293 -2.42 13.96 -14.44
CA ASP A 293 -1.95 14.80 -15.54
C ASP A 293 -2.63 14.40 -16.87
N LEU A 294 -2.45 15.23 -17.90
CA LEU A 294 -3.10 15.02 -19.19
C LEU A 294 -2.71 13.68 -19.85
N ASN A 295 -1.46 13.24 -19.69
CA ASN A 295 -0.97 12.01 -20.32
C ASN A 295 -1.57 10.78 -19.64
N GLU A 296 -1.55 10.75 -18.30
CA GLU A 296 -2.18 9.71 -17.49
C GLU A 296 -3.70 9.67 -17.73
N PHE A 297 -4.35 10.84 -17.78
CA PHE A 297 -5.78 10.94 -18.05
C PHE A 297 -6.15 10.44 -19.45
N THR A 298 -5.33 10.72 -20.47
CA THR A 298 -5.52 10.23 -21.84
C THR A 298 -5.44 8.70 -21.89
N LEU A 299 -4.48 8.10 -21.19
CA LEU A 299 -4.35 6.64 -21.10
C LEU A 299 -5.58 6.01 -20.42
N ILE A 300 -6.05 6.61 -19.33
CA ILE A 300 -7.23 6.15 -18.60
C ILE A 300 -8.49 6.25 -19.48
N LEU A 301 -8.65 7.35 -20.22
CA LEU A 301 -9.77 7.55 -21.13
C LEU A 301 -9.76 6.51 -22.27
N ASN A 302 -8.59 6.21 -22.84
CA ASN A 302 -8.45 5.15 -23.85
C ASN A 302 -8.87 3.77 -23.31
N ASN A 303 -8.51 3.45 -22.07
CA ASN A 303 -8.95 2.21 -21.43
C ASN A 303 -10.47 2.16 -21.25
N GLN A 304 -11.13 3.28 -20.93
CA GLN A 304 -12.59 3.34 -20.83
C GLN A 304 -13.28 3.17 -22.19
N ILE A 305 -12.70 3.72 -23.27
CA ILE A 305 -13.20 3.51 -24.63
C ILE A 305 -13.08 2.02 -25.02
N ALA A 306 -11.95 1.39 -24.71
CA ALA A 306 -11.75 -0.05 -24.96
C ALA A 306 -12.74 -0.91 -24.14
N LEU A 307 -13.01 -0.53 -22.89
CA LEU A 307 -14.00 -1.19 -22.05
C LEU A 307 -15.41 -1.06 -22.66
N PHE A 308 -15.83 0.14 -23.05
CA PHE A 308 -17.10 0.37 -23.73
C PHE A 308 -17.23 -0.50 -24.99
N LYS A 309 -16.20 -0.56 -25.84
CA LYS A 309 -16.21 -1.39 -27.06
C LYS A 309 -16.33 -2.89 -26.82
N SER A 310 -15.84 -3.38 -25.67
CA SER A 310 -15.82 -4.82 -25.35
C SER A 310 -17.02 -5.27 -24.52
N THR A 311 -17.57 -4.41 -23.68
CA THR A 311 -18.65 -4.76 -22.74
C THR A 311 -19.96 -4.00 -22.98
N GLY A 312 -19.94 -2.93 -23.77
CA GLY A 312 -21.07 -2.01 -23.97
C GLY A 312 -21.30 -1.06 -22.78
N GLN A 313 -20.45 -1.07 -21.76
CA GLN A 313 -20.62 -0.21 -20.58
C GLN A 313 -20.25 1.25 -20.88
N GLY A 314 -21.25 2.13 -20.94
CA GLY A 314 -21.06 3.56 -21.20
C GLY A 314 -20.35 4.32 -20.06
N PHE A 315 -19.67 5.40 -20.42
CA PHE A 315 -19.06 6.36 -19.50
C PHE A 315 -19.44 7.79 -19.89
N ALA A 316 -19.33 8.71 -18.94
CA ALA A 316 -19.52 10.14 -19.19
C ALA A 316 -18.21 10.90 -18.93
N LEU A 317 -17.85 11.78 -19.87
CA LEU A 317 -16.74 12.71 -19.71
C LEU A 317 -17.30 14.13 -19.65
N ILE A 318 -17.18 14.76 -18.48
CA ILE A 318 -17.67 16.12 -18.24
C ILE A 318 -16.49 17.08 -18.28
N SER A 319 -16.57 18.11 -19.11
CA SER A 319 -15.64 19.24 -19.13
C SER A 319 -16.30 20.45 -18.53
N MET A 320 -15.67 21.07 -17.53
CA MET A 320 -16.11 22.33 -16.92
C MET A 320 -15.10 23.42 -17.20
N LYS A 321 -15.55 24.51 -17.81
CA LYS A 321 -14.74 25.68 -18.16
C LYS A 321 -15.11 26.85 -17.27
N LEU A 322 -14.10 27.50 -16.68
CA LEU A 322 -14.26 28.73 -15.91
C LEU A 322 -13.99 29.95 -16.79
N ASP A 323 -14.92 30.90 -16.84
CA ASP A 323 -14.71 32.16 -17.53
C ASP A 323 -13.52 32.94 -16.92
N PRO A 324 -12.53 33.37 -17.72
CA PRO A 324 -11.44 34.23 -17.26
C PRO A 324 -11.89 35.50 -16.52
N ILE A 325 -13.08 36.02 -16.85
CA ILE A 325 -13.67 37.20 -16.16
C ILE A 325 -13.86 36.90 -14.67
N ALA A 326 -14.28 35.70 -14.28
CA ALA A 326 -14.46 35.33 -12.87
C ALA A 326 -13.14 35.36 -12.09
N VAL A 327 -12.05 34.94 -12.72
CA VAL A 327 -10.70 35.00 -12.14
C VAL A 327 -10.26 36.45 -12.01
N SER A 328 -10.45 37.27 -13.05
CA SER A 328 -10.06 38.69 -13.04
C SER A 328 -10.82 39.53 -12.01
N GLN A 329 -12.09 39.20 -11.75
CA GLN A 329 -12.93 39.86 -10.74
C GLN A 329 -12.78 39.25 -9.34
N ASN A 330 -11.84 38.32 -9.13
CA ASN A 330 -11.62 37.60 -7.87
C ASN A 330 -12.90 36.92 -7.32
N ILE A 331 -13.75 36.43 -8.20
CA ILE A 331 -14.98 35.69 -7.83
C ILE A 331 -14.60 34.28 -7.38
N ILE A 332 -13.83 33.56 -8.21
CA ILE A 332 -13.30 32.22 -7.90
C ILE A 332 -12.07 31.96 -8.79
N ASN A 333 -11.13 31.15 -8.33
CA ASN A 333 -9.97 30.71 -9.11
C ASN A 333 -10.00 29.19 -9.41
N ILE A 334 -9.15 28.75 -10.34
CA ILE A 334 -9.09 27.33 -10.76
C ILE A 334 -8.80 26.37 -9.59
N PRO A 335 -7.84 26.63 -8.67
CA PRO A 335 -7.64 25.76 -7.50
C PRO A 335 -8.87 25.62 -6.59
N GLN A 336 -9.61 26.72 -6.38
CA GLN A 336 -10.86 26.69 -5.60
C GLN A 336 -11.94 25.89 -6.30
N LEU A 337 -12.11 26.08 -7.61
CA LEU A 337 -13.05 25.31 -8.42
C LEU A 337 -12.67 23.82 -8.45
N GLN A 338 -11.39 23.51 -8.64
CA GLN A 338 -10.87 22.14 -8.60
C GLN A 338 -11.18 21.47 -7.27
N ASN A 339 -11.00 22.16 -6.14
CA ASN A 339 -11.33 21.60 -4.84
C ASN A 339 -12.84 21.38 -4.68
N ALA A 340 -13.69 22.31 -5.16
CA ALA A 340 -15.14 22.15 -5.13
C ALA A 340 -15.61 20.95 -5.97
N VAL A 341 -15.05 20.79 -7.18
CA VAL A 341 -15.30 19.63 -8.05
C VAL A 341 -14.83 18.34 -7.37
N ARG A 342 -13.61 18.30 -6.84
CA ARG A 342 -13.06 17.13 -6.15
C ARG A 342 -13.91 16.65 -4.99
N LEU A 343 -14.45 17.57 -4.19
CA LEU A 343 -15.35 17.24 -3.07
C LEU A 343 -16.75 16.79 -3.54
N SER A 344 -17.07 16.99 -4.81
CA SER A 344 -18.37 16.68 -5.42
C SER A 344 -18.36 15.42 -6.29
N THR A 345 -17.17 14.91 -6.60
CA THR A 345 -16.93 13.66 -7.33
C THR A 345 -16.60 12.50 -6.38
N ASP A 346 -16.87 11.27 -6.81
CA ASP A 346 -16.51 10.08 -6.06
C ASP A 346 -15.01 9.77 -6.21
N LYS A 347 -14.45 8.98 -5.29
CA LYS A 347 -13.02 8.59 -5.33
C LYS A 347 -12.63 7.80 -6.59
N LYS A 348 -13.61 7.16 -7.23
CA LYS A 348 -13.44 6.41 -8.48
C LYS A 348 -13.39 7.31 -9.71
N ASP A 349 -13.94 8.51 -9.64
CA ASP A 349 -13.93 9.45 -10.75
C ASP A 349 -12.53 9.98 -10.96
N LYS A 350 -12.20 10.28 -12.21
CA LYS A 350 -10.85 10.70 -12.60
C LYS A 350 -10.93 12.17 -12.98
N ILE A 351 -10.09 13.00 -12.38
CA ILE A 351 -10.09 14.45 -12.60
C ILE A 351 -8.80 14.82 -13.32
N CYS A 352 -8.89 15.66 -14.34
CA CYS A 352 -7.74 16.30 -14.95
C CYS A 352 -8.00 17.80 -15.05
N VAL A 353 -6.97 18.61 -14.80
CA VAL A 353 -7.05 20.06 -14.94
C VAL A 353 -6.14 20.48 -16.07
N VAL A 354 -6.72 21.16 -17.06
CA VAL A 354 -6.01 21.65 -18.25
C VAL A 354 -6.39 23.11 -18.44
N ASN A 355 -5.44 24.01 -18.19
CA ASN A 355 -5.65 25.47 -18.27
C ASN A 355 -6.84 25.96 -17.42
N ASP A 356 -7.91 26.45 -18.06
CA ASP A 356 -9.16 26.95 -17.50
C ASP A 356 -10.26 25.87 -17.42
N LYS A 357 -9.94 24.63 -17.82
CA LYS A 357 -10.87 23.50 -17.89
C LYS A 357 -10.57 22.44 -16.84
N ILE A 358 -11.63 21.87 -16.28
CA ILE A 358 -11.59 20.73 -15.36
C ILE A 358 -12.39 19.59 -15.98
N LEU A 359 -11.69 18.52 -16.32
CA LEU A 359 -12.26 17.31 -16.88
C LEU A 359 -12.57 16.31 -15.76
N VAL A 360 -13.73 15.69 -15.82
CA VAL A 360 -14.18 14.66 -14.88
C VAL A 360 -14.68 13.46 -15.68
N LEU A 361 -13.99 12.34 -15.56
CA LEU A 361 -14.36 11.07 -16.19
C LEU A 361 -15.04 10.17 -15.17
N MET A 362 -16.28 9.79 -15.47
CA MET A 362 -17.14 8.95 -14.64
C MET A 362 -17.40 7.62 -15.37
N GLY A 363 -16.95 6.50 -14.79
CA GLY A 363 -17.03 5.17 -15.43
C GLY A 363 -18.44 4.55 -15.50
N LYS A 364 -19.44 5.21 -14.91
CA LYS A 364 -20.87 4.95 -15.09
C LYS A 364 -21.56 6.31 -15.06
N GLY A 365 -21.99 6.80 -16.21
CA GLY A 365 -22.62 8.11 -16.33
C GLY A 365 -23.63 8.14 -17.46
N ASP A 366 -24.67 8.94 -17.24
CA ASP A 366 -25.76 9.28 -18.16
C ASP A 366 -25.95 10.80 -18.21
N GLU A 367 -26.87 11.30 -19.03
CA GLU A 367 -27.20 12.74 -19.14
C GLU A 367 -27.43 13.46 -17.78
N LYS A 368 -27.85 12.72 -16.73
CA LYS A 368 -28.14 13.27 -15.40
C LYS A 368 -26.89 13.51 -14.55
N SER A 369 -25.76 12.94 -14.95
CA SER A 369 -24.51 12.97 -14.18
C SER A 369 -23.98 14.39 -13.99
N LEU A 370 -24.12 15.26 -15.00
CA LEU A 370 -23.77 16.68 -14.90
C LEU A 370 -24.64 17.41 -13.86
N GLY A 371 -25.95 17.17 -13.86
CA GLY A 371 -26.87 17.80 -12.90
C GLY A 371 -26.56 17.42 -11.45
N ILE A 372 -26.24 16.15 -11.20
CA ILE A 372 -25.82 15.64 -9.88
C ILE A 372 -24.51 16.30 -9.44
N LEU A 373 -23.52 16.36 -10.33
CA LEU A 373 -22.22 16.97 -10.06
C LEU A 373 -22.36 18.46 -9.73
N VAL A 374 -23.13 19.21 -10.52
CA VAL A 374 -23.40 20.64 -10.29
C VAL A 374 -24.12 20.87 -8.96
N SER A 375 -25.08 20.02 -8.60
CA SER A 375 -25.79 20.12 -7.32
C SER A 375 -24.83 19.98 -6.12
N LYS A 376 -23.98 18.94 -6.14
CA LYS A 376 -22.95 18.71 -5.12
C LYS A 376 -21.89 19.83 -5.12
N MET A 377 -21.53 20.36 -6.29
CA MET A 377 -20.55 21.44 -6.42
C MET A 377 -21.00 22.71 -5.72
N LYS A 378 -22.27 23.09 -5.85
CA LYS A 378 -22.83 24.29 -5.19
C LYS A 378 -22.66 24.24 -3.67
N SER A 379 -22.76 23.07 -3.04
CA SER A 379 -22.56 22.93 -1.58
C SER A 379 -21.10 22.86 -1.16
N ASN A 380 -20.17 22.67 -2.10
CA ASN A 380 -18.73 22.55 -1.86
C ASN A 380 -17.93 23.77 -2.34
N LEU A 381 -18.61 24.83 -2.80
CA LEU A 381 -17.97 26.09 -3.15
C LEU A 381 -17.35 26.77 -1.90
N PRO A 382 -16.33 27.63 -2.06
CA PRO A 382 -15.62 28.26 -0.93
C PRO A 382 -16.50 29.03 0.06
N ASN A 383 -17.66 29.50 -0.40
CA ASN A 383 -18.64 30.22 0.41
C ASN A 383 -20.05 29.70 0.06
N SER A 384 -20.87 29.47 1.08
CA SER A 384 -22.23 28.94 0.97
C SER A 384 -23.31 30.03 0.83
N ASP A 385 -22.93 31.31 0.76
CA ASP A 385 -23.87 32.43 0.52
C ASP A 385 -24.59 32.25 -0.85
N PRO A 386 -25.94 32.20 -0.88
CA PRO A 386 -26.70 32.05 -2.12
C PRO A 386 -26.38 33.08 -3.20
N VAL A 387 -26.02 34.31 -2.84
CA VAL A 387 -25.65 35.37 -3.79
C VAL A 387 -24.31 35.05 -4.45
N TYR A 388 -23.34 34.61 -3.65
CA TYR A 388 -22.03 34.17 -4.14
C TYR A 388 -22.15 32.95 -5.04
N VAL A 389 -22.88 31.91 -4.62
CA VAL A 389 -23.09 30.69 -5.41
C VAL A 389 -23.73 31.03 -6.76
N THR A 390 -24.77 31.85 -6.77
CA THR A 390 -25.44 32.28 -8.01
C THR A 390 -24.47 33.02 -8.93
N ARG A 391 -23.65 33.91 -8.37
CA ARG A 391 -22.65 34.66 -9.13
C ARG A 391 -21.56 33.77 -9.73
N VAL A 392 -21.04 32.79 -8.97
CA VAL A 392 -20.05 31.82 -9.48
C VAL A 392 -20.62 31.00 -10.63
N MET A 393 -21.85 30.50 -10.47
CA MET A 393 -22.50 29.65 -11.49
C MET A 393 -22.75 30.35 -12.83
N GLN A 394 -22.81 31.69 -12.87
CA GLN A 394 -22.95 32.45 -14.12
C GLN A 394 -21.69 32.44 -14.99
N TYR A 395 -20.54 32.10 -14.42
CA TYR A 395 -19.24 32.07 -15.10
C TYR A 395 -18.71 30.64 -15.28
N LEU A 396 -19.54 29.63 -15.03
CA LEU A 396 -19.20 28.22 -15.19
C LEU A 396 -19.99 27.62 -16.34
N TYR A 397 -19.25 27.06 -17.29
CA TYR A 397 -19.81 26.37 -18.45
C TYR A 397 -19.44 24.90 -18.37
N ALA A 398 -20.33 24.03 -18.82
CA ALA A 398 -20.08 22.60 -18.81
C ALA A 398 -20.51 21.94 -20.12
N PHE A 399 -19.74 20.96 -20.55
CA PHE A 399 -19.99 20.11 -21.70
C PHE A 399 -19.88 18.65 -21.26
N THR A 400 -20.78 17.80 -21.75
CA THR A 400 -20.75 16.36 -21.47
C THR A 400 -20.57 15.62 -22.78
N TYR A 401 -19.49 14.85 -22.88
CA TYR A 401 -19.29 13.92 -23.98
C TYR A 401 -19.85 12.55 -23.59
N GLU A 402 -20.75 12.05 -24.43
CA GLU A 402 -21.32 10.70 -24.32
C GLU A 402 -20.64 9.77 -25.30
N VAL A 403 -20.16 8.63 -24.81
CA VAL A 403 -19.49 7.63 -25.64
C VAL A 403 -20.47 6.99 -26.62
N SER A 404 -20.07 6.88 -27.89
CA SER A 404 -20.81 6.20 -28.95
C SER A 404 -19.93 5.20 -29.70
N ASP A 405 -20.54 4.34 -30.52
CA ASP A 405 -19.80 3.32 -31.31
C ASP A 405 -18.77 3.93 -32.28
N ASN A 406 -18.96 5.19 -32.69
CA ASN A 406 -18.05 5.91 -33.56
C ASN A 406 -16.82 6.48 -32.82
N THR A 407 -16.73 6.29 -31.49
CA THR A 407 -15.64 6.81 -30.67
C THR A 407 -14.37 6.01 -30.93
N GLU A 408 -13.38 6.59 -31.61
CA GLU A 408 -12.15 5.88 -31.97
C GLU A 408 -11.14 5.81 -30.81
N ASN A 409 -10.72 6.97 -30.31
CA ASN A 409 -9.66 7.12 -29.32
C ASN A 409 -9.84 8.39 -28.47
N ALA A 410 -9.07 8.49 -27.38
CA ALA A 410 -9.11 9.61 -26.43
C ALA A 410 -8.62 10.93 -27.02
N GLU A 411 -7.69 10.90 -27.99
CA GLU A 411 -7.10 12.10 -28.59
C GLU A 411 -8.15 12.88 -29.38
N THR A 412 -9.01 12.19 -30.13
CA THR A 412 -10.12 12.82 -30.86
C THR A 412 -11.09 13.52 -29.91
N ILE A 413 -11.48 12.86 -28.81
CA ILE A 413 -12.40 13.43 -27.80
C ILE A 413 -11.76 14.64 -27.12
N LEU A 414 -10.50 14.51 -26.69
CA LEU A 414 -9.80 15.58 -25.98
C LEU A 414 -9.54 16.77 -26.90
N SER A 415 -9.27 16.55 -28.19
CA SER A 415 -9.12 17.64 -29.16
C SER A 415 -10.44 18.42 -29.29
N GLU A 416 -11.57 17.73 -29.46
CA GLU A 416 -12.90 18.37 -29.50
C GLU A 416 -13.20 19.19 -28.24
N ILE A 417 -12.92 18.64 -27.06
CA ILE A 417 -13.21 19.30 -25.77
C ILE A 417 -12.26 20.46 -25.45
N LEU A 418 -10.98 20.34 -25.86
CA LEU A 418 -9.95 21.32 -25.51
C LEU A 418 -9.85 22.46 -26.52
N GLU A 419 -10.10 22.19 -27.82
CA GLU A 419 -10.05 23.18 -28.91
C GLU A 419 -11.27 24.10 -28.96
N ASP A 420 -12.40 23.74 -28.32
CA ASP A 420 -13.58 24.60 -28.30
C ASP A 420 -13.36 25.83 -27.41
N GLU A 421 -12.96 26.93 -28.06
CA GLU A 421 -12.82 28.26 -27.47
C GLU A 421 -14.12 29.08 -27.52
N HIS A 422 -15.17 28.61 -28.23
CA HIS A 422 -16.35 29.43 -28.48
C HIS A 422 -17.21 29.62 -27.21
N ILE A 423 -17.12 30.81 -26.65
CA ILE A 423 -18.12 31.39 -25.77
C ILE A 423 -19.28 31.81 -26.68
N GLY A 424 -20.38 31.07 -26.66
CA GLY A 424 -21.65 31.51 -27.22
C GLY A 424 -22.24 32.67 -26.43
#